data_AF-A0A8K0SIR8-F1
#
_entry.id   AF-A0A8K0SIR8-F1
#
_cell.length_a   1.000
_cell.length_b   1.000
_cell.length_c   1.000
_cell.angle_alpha   90.00
_cell.angle_beta   90.00
_cell.angle_gamma   90.00
#
_symmetry.space_group_name_H-M   'P 1'
#
loop_
_entity.id
_entity.type
_entity.pdbx_description
1 polymer ?
#
loop_
_entity_poly.entity_id
_entity_poly.type
_entity_poly.pdbx_seq_one_letter_code
_entity_poly.pdbx_strand_id
1 'polypeptide(L)'
;MDDAVDENVVIQIKNGPIDFQVREPVSSIFSHLTHARPVLEIQVTQEYLGQQCHLAYLGPMYKEIIGFDFAINNETSPLSAILNGQEFNRRPGGYAAVVNVGLDETWLGSHLAMSNLYAYGHLAWDPSSCPEELIRAWTRLTFGHDEDVIETISTMSMTSWPAYENYTAPLGLLSMIDSTSHFGPDPASRVHSSIPTRAYPRSIGIDRTVRNGSAYAGQYPQRVAEMYENVETTPEELLLFFHHVPYSHQLSSGSTVIQYLYDAHYAGSQTAHDYIGMWISLKDKIDRERYEHILYRLEFQAGHSLVWRDAINNFFRSLTGIPDEAGRVGNHTWRIEAEDMELDGYTIQDVHPIVSASRGRAIVTASNTTIGTATATLDFPTNEYDLAINYFDLASGNSTWEVFINGESVSQWSGDAESKLGYAPARSINGVSATRVTIRNITVSGGDVIRIEGTPSGEELAPLDYISLLPLCVVD
;
A
#
# COMPACT_ATOMS: atom_id res chain seq x y z
N MET A 1 23.94 -7.58 27.03
CA MET A 1 25.16 -6.85 26.66
C MET A 1 25.09 -5.37 27.03
N ASP A 2 23.97 -4.85 27.54
CA ASP A 2 23.78 -3.42 27.86
C ASP A 2 24.95 -2.82 28.68
N ASP A 3 25.29 -3.43 29.82
CA ASP A 3 26.37 -2.96 30.70
C ASP A 3 27.80 -3.05 30.12
N ALA A 4 27.97 -3.75 28.98
CA ALA A 4 29.27 -3.94 28.34
C ALA A 4 29.51 -2.94 27.19
N VAL A 5 28.58 -2.01 26.96
CA VAL A 5 28.66 -1.01 25.89
C VAL A 5 29.42 0.21 26.37
N ASP A 6 30.47 0.60 25.64
CA ASP A 6 31.24 1.81 25.95
C ASP A 6 30.38 3.09 25.87
N GLU A 7 30.68 4.08 26.71
CA GLU A 7 29.87 5.30 26.84
C GLU A 7 29.71 6.11 25.52
N ASN A 8 30.65 5.97 24.59
CA ASN A 8 30.64 6.66 23.30
C ASN A 8 29.93 5.87 22.19
N VAL A 9 29.44 4.66 22.47
CA VAL A 9 28.64 3.87 21.54
C VAL A 9 27.16 4.27 21.64
N VAL A 10 26.44 4.16 20.53
CA VAL A 10 24.98 4.24 20.46
C VAL A 10 24.46 2.99 19.78
N ILE A 11 23.26 2.54 20.14
CA ILE A 11 22.60 1.38 19.54
C ILE A 11 21.44 1.89 18.70
N GLN A 12 21.60 1.86 17.38
CA GLN A 12 20.54 2.23 16.45
C GLN A 12 19.56 1.07 16.27
N ILE A 13 18.26 1.33 16.44
CA ILE A 13 17.20 0.32 16.52
C ILE A 13 16.03 0.79 15.67
N LYS A 14 15.56 -0.04 14.75
CA LYS A 14 14.33 0.20 13.98
C LYS A 14 13.13 0.38 14.89
N ASN A 15 12.14 1.15 14.44
CA ASN A 15 10.91 1.39 15.21
C ASN A 15 10.20 0.10 15.63
N GLY A 16 10.21 -0.94 14.79
CA GLY A 16 9.65 -2.25 15.09
C GLY A 16 10.68 -3.38 14.96
N PRO A 17 10.36 -4.57 15.50
CA PRO A 17 11.29 -5.70 15.60
C PRO A 17 11.50 -6.46 14.28
N ILE A 18 10.79 -6.12 13.21
CA ILE A 18 10.87 -6.79 11.91
C ILE A 18 11.67 -5.92 10.94
N ASP A 19 11.01 -5.08 10.14
CA ASP A 19 11.64 -4.31 9.07
C ASP A 19 10.67 -3.30 8.46
N PHE A 20 10.42 -2.18 9.16
CA PHE A 20 9.68 -1.03 8.62
C PHE A 20 8.34 -1.36 7.94
N GLN A 21 7.67 -2.42 8.39
CA GLN A 21 6.40 -2.85 7.80
C GLN A 21 5.34 -1.75 8.02
N VAL A 22 4.24 -1.83 7.27
CA VAL A 22 3.18 -0.80 7.27
C VAL A 22 2.67 -0.49 8.68
N ARG A 23 2.65 -1.50 9.56
CA ARG A 23 2.50 -1.33 11.00
C ARG A 23 3.26 -2.41 11.75
N GLU A 24 3.96 -2.02 12.81
CA GLU A 24 4.65 -2.92 13.74
C GLU A 24 4.46 -2.42 15.18
N PRO A 25 4.51 -3.32 16.19
CA PRO A 25 4.65 -2.85 17.56
C PRO A 25 6.04 -2.23 17.75
N VAL A 26 6.16 -1.29 18.70
CA VAL A 26 7.45 -0.65 18.96
C VAL A 26 8.47 -1.65 19.51
N SER A 27 9.70 -1.64 18.99
CA SER A 27 10.77 -2.57 19.40
C SER A 27 10.93 -2.66 20.92
N SER A 28 10.69 -3.85 21.48
CA SER A 28 10.74 -4.09 22.94
C SER A 28 12.10 -3.74 23.57
N ILE A 29 13.18 -3.83 22.80
CA ILE A 29 14.55 -3.57 23.28
C ILE A 29 14.74 -2.15 23.85
N PHE A 30 13.94 -1.16 23.45
CA PHE A 30 14.04 0.20 24.01
C PHE A 30 13.81 0.23 25.53
N SER A 31 12.96 -0.66 26.08
CA SER A 31 12.75 -0.75 27.53
C SER A 31 13.85 -1.52 28.29
N HIS A 32 14.80 -2.13 27.58
CA HIS A 32 15.89 -2.93 28.17
C HIS A 32 17.25 -2.23 28.14
N LEU A 33 17.39 -1.14 27.39
CA LEU A 33 18.62 -0.37 27.31
C LEU A 33 18.67 0.68 28.42
N THR A 34 19.03 0.20 29.61
CA THR A 34 19.12 1.00 30.84
C THR A 34 20.45 1.76 30.94
N HIS A 35 21.51 1.29 30.27
CA HIS A 35 22.83 1.93 30.25
C HIS A 35 23.18 2.47 28.86
N ALA A 36 23.04 1.67 27.81
CA ALA A 36 23.41 2.05 26.45
C ALA A 36 22.47 3.13 25.88
N ARG A 37 22.98 3.94 24.94
CA ARG A 37 22.24 5.04 24.30
C ARG A 37 21.51 4.56 23.03
N PRO A 38 20.17 4.44 23.01
CA PRO A 38 19.43 4.00 21.86
C PRO A 38 19.20 5.17 20.88
N VAL A 39 19.21 4.86 19.60
CA VAL A 39 18.79 5.76 18.54
C VAL A 39 17.60 5.11 17.85
N LEU A 40 16.46 5.80 17.81
CA LEU A 40 15.31 5.34 17.03
C LEU A 40 15.59 5.54 15.54
N GLU A 41 15.59 4.46 14.79
CA GLU A 41 15.64 4.46 13.33
C GLU A 41 14.23 4.32 12.76
N ILE A 42 13.86 5.23 11.87
CA ILE A 42 12.61 5.17 11.10
C ILE A 42 12.90 5.20 9.60
N GLN A 43 11.93 4.74 8.80
CA GLN A 43 11.98 4.83 7.36
C GLN A 43 11.17 6.04 6.86
N VAL A 44 11.83 6.97 6.17
CA VAL A 44 11.17 8.04 5.39
C VAL A 44 11.02 7.59 3.94
N THR A 45 12.01 6.85 3.41
CA THR A 45 11.82 6.07 2.19
C THR A 45 10.68 5.08 2.37
N GLN A 46 9.83 4.96 1.38
CA GLN A 46 8.60 4.18 1.47
C GLN A 46 8.79 2.76 0.91
N GLU A 47 9.80 2.03 1.37
CA GLU A 47 10.10 0.68 0.85
C GLU A 47 8.87 -0.24 0.90
N TYR A 48 8.21 -0.32 2.05
CA TYR A 48 6.99 -1.11 2.26
C TYR A 48 5.70 -0.29 2.13
N LEU A 49 5.82 0.98 1.74
CA LEU A 49 4.76 2.00 1.76
C LEU A 49 4.54 2.60 0.37
N GLY A 50 4.82 1.81 -0.68
CA GLY A 50 4.49 2.12 -2.07
C GLY A 50 5.53 2.94 -2.82
N GLN A 51 6.78 2.95 -2.35
CA GLN A 51 7.98 3.46 -3.03
C GLN A 51 7.83 4.88 -3.59
N GLN A 52 7.16 5.75 -2.82
CA GLN A 52 6.80 7.14 -3.18
C GLN A 52 5.91 7.27 -4.44
N CYS A 53 5.44 6.15 -5.00
CA CYS A 53 4.42 6.10 -6.05
C CYS A 53 3.01 6.19 -5.44
N HIS A 54 2.87 5.73 -4.20
CA HIS A 54 1.66 5.87 -3.40
C HIS A 54 1.81 7.04 -2.42
N LEU A 55 0.75 7.82 -2.26
CA LEU A 55 0.65 8.75 -1.15
C LEU A 55 0.54 7.96 0.16
N ALA A 56 1.51 8.18 1.05
CA ALA A 56 1.51 7.71 2.43
C ALA A 56 2.24 8.73 3.31
N TYR A 57 1.50 9.55 4.04
CA TYR A 57 2.02 10.50 5.02
C TYR A 57 2.23 9.79 6.36
N LEU A 58 3.48 9.79 6.81
CA LEU A 58 3.98 8.97 7.91
C LEU A 58 4.06 9.73 9.24
N GLY A 59 3.71 11.03 9.26
CA GLY A 59 3.65 11.82 10.49
C GLY A 59 2.84 11.15 11.62
N PRO A 60 1.63 10.63 11.36
CA PRO A 60 0.85 9.88 12.35
C PRO A 60 1.57 8.63 12.87
N MET A 61 2.15 7.82 11.98
CA MET A 61 2.92 6.63 12.35
C MET A 61 4.11 7.00 13.26
N TYR A 62 4.88 8.02 12.89
CA TYR A 62 6.02 8.48 13.68
C TYR A 62 5.57 8.96 15.06
N LYS A 63 4.44 9.68 15.13
CA LYS A 63 3.86 10.14 16.39
C LYS A 63 3.44 8.98 17.29
N GLU A 64 2.81 7.95 16.73
CA GLU A 64 2.44 6.74 17.47
C GLU A 64 3.68 6.04 18.05
N ILE A 65 4.73 5.85 17.23
CA ILE A 65 5.98 5.21 17.66
C ILE A 65 6.68 6.01 18.77
N ILE A 66 6.89 7.30 18.56
CA ILE A 66 7.63 8.18 19.49
C ILE A 66 6.86 8.38 20.80
N GLY A 67 5.54 8.37 20.72
CA GLY A 67 4.63 8.50 21.85
C GLY A 67 4.32 7.20 22.59
N PHE A 68 4.77 6.04 22.11
CA PHE A 68 4.45 4.74 22.69
C PHE A 68 4.91 4.65 24.15
N ASP A 69 3.96 4.38 25.05
CA ASP A 69 4.21 4.25 26.49
C ASP A 69 4.62 2.82 26.85
N PHE A 70 5.88 2.63 27.24
CA PHE A 70 6.39 1.33 27.68
C PHE A 70 5.90 0.91 29.06
N ALA A 71 5.31 1.83 29.83
CA ALA A 71 4.82 1.59 31.18
C ALA A 71 5.87 0.96 32.13
N ILE A 72 7.12 1.46 32.12
CA ILE A 72 8.21 0.87 32.90
C ILE A 72 7.91 1.04 34.38
N ASN A 73 8.04 -0.03 35.16
CA ASN A 73 7.65 -0.06 36.58
C ASN A 73 6.20 0.39 36.85
N ASN A 74 5.31 0.25 35.86
CA ASN A 74 3.92 0.74 35.87
C ASN A 74 3.77 2.28 35.91
N GLU A 75 4.82 3.03 35.59
CA GLU A 75 4.79 4.48 35.41
C GLU A 75 4.80 4.82 33.91
N THR A 76 4.30 6.01 33.53
CA THR A 76 4.29 6.43 32.12
C THR A 76 5.70 6.73 31.64
N SER A 77 6.14 5.99 30.63
CA SER A 77 7.50 5.97 30.09
C SER A 77 7.44 5.99 28.55
N PRO A 78 7.08 7.13 27.92
CA PRO A 78 6.99 7.23 26.48
C PRO A 78 8.37 7.02 25.83
N LEU A 79 8.43 6.45 24.63
CA LEU A 79 9.69 6.23 23.91
C LEU A 79 10.53 7.51 23.82
N SER A 80 9.91 8.67 23.61
CA SER A 80 10.61 9.96 23.65
C SER A 80 11.37 10.25 24.96
N ALA A 81 10.85 9.85 26.13
CA ALA A 81 11.53 9.98 27.43
C ALA A 81 12.64 8.95 27.62
N ILE A 82 12.54 7.78 26.97
CA ILE A 82 13.63 6.80 26.91
C ILE A 82 14.77 7.32 26.04
N LEU A 83 14.45 7.86 24.86
CA LEU A 83 15.43 8.38 23.89
C LEU A 83 16.16 9.63 24.42
N ASN A 84 15.46 10.52 25.12
CA ASN A 84 16.07 11.72 25.71
C ASN A 84 16.84 11.43 27.01
N GLY A 85 16.83 10.17 27.49
CA GLY A 85 17.57 9.70 28.66
C GLY A 85 16.93 10.00 30.01
N GLN A 86 15.74 10.62 30.05
CA GLN A 86 15.02 10.94 31.29
C GLN A 86 14.61 9.68 32.06
N GLU A 87 14.12 8.66 31.37
CA GLU A 87 13.61 7.43 32.00
C GLU A 87 14.67 6.70 32.84
N PHE A 88 15.90 6.64 32.34
CA PHE A 88 16.99 5.86 32.95
C PHE A 88 18.13 6.72 33.49
N ASN A 89 17.94 8.05 33.60
CA ASN A 89 18.95 9.01 34.03
C ASN A 89 20.32 8.83 33.35
N ARG A 90 20.30 8.74 32.01
CA ARG A 90 21.48 8.53 31.17
C ARG A 90 21.60 9.63 30.13
N ARG A 91 22.75 9.70 29.46
CA ARG A 91 22.92 10.65 28.35
C ARG A 91 21.88 10.35 27.25
N PRO A 92 21.34 11.39 26.59
CA PRO A 92 20.41 11.20 25.49
C PRO A 92 21.00 10.32 24.38
N GLY A 93 20.14 9.53 23.77
CA GLY A 93 20.37 8.88 22.50
C GLY A 93 19.99 9.82 21.35
N GLY A 94 19.13 9.35 20.44
CA GLY A 94 18.66 10.23 19.35
C GLY A 94 17.68 9.57 18.38
N TYR A 95 17.61 10.17 17.19
CA TYR A 95 16.75 9.75 16.09
C TYR A 95 17.59 9.66 14.81
N ALA A 96 17.31 8.67 13.98
CA ALA A 96 17.88 8.48 12.66
C ALA A 96 16.73 8.18 11.68
N ALA A 97 16.86 8.65 10.44
CA ALA A 97 15.92 8.34 9.39
C ALA A 97 16.64 7.82 8.16
N VAL A 98 16.12 6.74 7.58
CA VAL A 98 16.49 6.29 6.24
C VAL A 98 15.67 7.09 5.24
N VAL A 99 16.31 8.10 4.64
CA VAL A 99 15.59 9.11 3.82
C VAL A 99 15.49 8.72 2.34
N ASN A 100 16.59 8.27 1.73
CA ASN A 100 16.76 7.92 0.30
C ASN A 100 16.85 9.06 -0.74
N VAL A 101 17.08 10.33 -0.37
CA VAL A 101 17.17 11.43 -1.36
C VAL A 101 18.07 11.07 -2.56
N GLY A 102 17.55 11.32 -3.76
CA GLY A 102 18.19 11.01 -5.04
C GLY A 102 18.46 12.24 -5.88
N LEU A 103 18.78 12.01 -7.16
CA LEU A 103 18.99 13.05 -8.17
C LEU A 103 17.68 13.53 -8.83
N ASP A 104 16.54 12.94 -8.47
CA ASP A 104 15.22 13.37 -8.90
C ASP A 104 14.96 14.82 -8.46
N GLU A 105 14.29 15.62 -9.30
CA GLU A 105 14.05 17.04 -9.00
C GLU A 105 13.16 17.24 -7.77
N THR A 106 12.34 16.24 -7.43
CA THR A 106 11.52 16.20 -6.21
C THR A 106 12.29 15.67 -4.98
N TRP A 107 13.55 15.26 -5.15
CA TRP A 107 14.46 14.61 -4.20
C TRP A 107 14.02 13.22 -3.75
N LEU A 108 12.75 13.03 -3.38
CA LEU A 108 12.19 11.75 -2.90
C LEU A 108 11.32 11.03 -3.95
N GLY A 109 11.29 11.50 -5.20
CA GLY A 109 10.46 10.94 -6.27
C GLY A 109 8.97 11.33 -6.19
N SER A 110 8.54 12.06 -5.16
CA SER A 110 7.19 12.63 -5.05
C SER A 110 7.19 13.95 -4.28
N HIS A 111 6.52 14.98 -4.82
CA HIS A 111 6.38 16.25 -4.11
C HIS A 111 5.69 16.08 -2.76
N LEU A 112 4.70 15.19 -2.63
CA LEU A 112 4.01 14.95 -1.36
C LEU A 112 4.85 14.12 -0.38
N ALA A 113 5.78 13.27 -0.85
CA ALA A 113 6.64 12.48 0.03
C ALA A 113 7.62 13.34 0.85
N MET A 114 7.96 14.55 0.38
CA MET A 114 8.78 15.51 1.14
C MET A 114 8.15 15.94 2.47
N SER A 115 6.82 15.82 2.61
CA SER A 115 6.15 16.04 3.89
C SER A 115 6.59 15.05 4.98
N ASN A 116 7.01 13.83 4.61
CA ASN A 116 7.51 12.82 5.56
C ASN A 116 8.85 13.22 6.16
N LEU A 117 9.78 13.74 5.33
CA LEU A 117 11.06 14.26 5.81
C LEU A 117 10.87 15.49 6.71
N TYR A 118 9.92 16.36 6.35
CA TYR A 118 9.54 17.50 7.20
C TYR A 118 8.97 17.05 8.54
N ALA A 119 8.01 16.12 8.54
CA ALA A 119 7.40 15.60 9.76
C ALA A 119 8.42 14.90 10.66
N TYR A 120 9.33 14.10 10.09
CA TYR A 120 10.44 13.49 10.83
C TYR A 120 11.29 14.55 11.54
N GLY A 121 11.77 15.57 10.81
CA GLY A 121 12.63 16.60 11.38
C GLY A 121 11.96 17.33 12.55
N HIS A 122 10.67 17.65 12.41
CA HIS A 122 9.89 18.28 13.45
C HIS A 122 9.65 17.38 14.67
N LEU A 123 9.31 16.10 14.47
CA LEU A 123 9.06 15.16 15.57
C LEU A 123 10.35 14.75 16.29
N ALA A 124 11.49 14.69 15.59
CA ALA A 124 12.80 14.48 16.20
C ALA A 124 13.23 15.69 17.06
N TRP A 125 12.84 16.91 16.67
CA TRP A 125 13.09 18.12 17.43
C TRP A 125 12.14 18.30 18.62
N ASP A 126 10.83 18.14 18.38
CA ASP A 126 9.77 18.24 19.37
C ASP A 126 8.74 17.11 19.19
N PRO A 127 8.88 16.02 19.98
CA PRO A 127 7.95 14.89 19.99
C PRO A 127 6.49 15.25 20.31
N SER A 128 6.22 16.44 20.87
CA SER A 128 4.87 16.89 21.20
C SER A 128 4.10 17.41 19.98
N SER A 129 4.79 17.71 18.87
CA SER A 129 4.19 18.21 17.62
C SER A 129 3.01 17.36 17.13
N CYS A 130 2.02 18.02 16.54
CA CYS A 130 0.82 17.37 15.96
C CYS A 130 1.03 17.10 14.47
N PRO A 131 0.93 15.85 13.98
CA PRO A 131 1.10 15.52 12.57
C PRO A 131 0.20 16.30 11.61
N GLU A 132 -1.04 16.59 12.01
CA GLU A 132 -1.99 17.37 11.19
C GLU A 132 -1.52 18.83 11.03
N GLU A 133 -1.06 19.46 12.11
CA GLU A 133 -0.51 20.81 12.04
C GLU A 133 0.81 20.85 11.25
N LEU A 134 1.61 19.79 11.32
CA LEU A 134 2.84 19.67 10.53
C LEU A 134 2.55 19.59 9.03
N ILE A 135 1.58 18.77 8.59
CA ILE A 135 1.24 18.71 7.17
C ILE A 135 0.64 20.04 6.70
N ARG A 136 -0.21 20.70 7.49
CA ARG A 136 -0.74 22.04 7.13
C ARG A 136 0.37 23.07 7.02
N ALA A 137 1.35 23.07 7.93
CA ALA A 137 2.51 23.95 7.87
C ALA A 137 3.39 23.66 6.64
N TRP A 138 3.68 22.39 6.37
CA TRP A 138 4.43 21.98 5.20
C TRP A 138 3.73 22.37 3.88
N THR A 139 2.40 22.17 3.81
CA THR A 139 1.59 22.57 2.65
C THR A 139 1.67 24.07 2.41
N ARG A 140 1.64 24.90 3.46
CA ARG A 140 1.83 26.36 3.32
C ARG A 140 3.19 26.72 2.71
N LEU A 141 4.25 26.08 3.17
CA LEU A 141 5.61 26.29 2.67
C LEU A 141 5.81 25.80 1.23
N THR A 142 5.03 24.78 0.84
CA THR A 142 5.21 24.09 -0.44
C THR A 142 4.26 24.62 -1.51
N PHE A 143 2.95 24.62 -1.25
CA PHE A 143 1.90 24.93 -2.22
C PHE A 143 1.23 26.30 -2.02
N GLY A 144 1.57 27.02 -0.94
CA GLY A 144 1.06 28.36 -0.66
C GLY A 144 -0.09 28.40 0.33
N HIS A 145 -0.76 29.56 0.43
CA HIS A 145 -1.68 29.90 1.52
C HIS A 145 -3.17 29.74 1.17
N ASP A 146 -3.51 29.11 0.05
CA ASP A 146 -4.91 28.84 -0.29
C ASP A 146 -5.48 27.79 0.68
N GLU A 147 -6.53 28.13 1.41
CA GLU A 147 -7.08 27.26 2.46
C GLU A 147 -7.69 25.98 1.90
N ASP A 148 -8.25 25.98 0.68
CA ASP A 148 -8.79 24.76 0.08
C ASP A 148 -7.65 23.79 -0.29
N VAL A 149 -6.49 24.32 -0.76
CA VAL A 149 -5.28 23.51 -1.00
C VAL A 149 -4.76 22.91 0.32
N ILE A 150 -4.67 23.70 1.38
CA ILE A 150 -4.19 23.25 2.68
C ILE A 150 -5.09 22.15 3.25
N GLU A 151 -6.41 22.38 3.23
CA GLU A 151 -7.37 21.45 3.81
C GLU A 151 -7.45 20.14 3.02
N THR A 152 -7.43 20.23 1.68
CA THR A 152 -7.47 19.05 0.82
C THR A 152 -6.21 18.19 0.99
N ILE A 153 -5.03 18.79 0.93
CA ILE A 153 -3.76 18.05 1.11
C ILE A 153 -3.65 17.49 2.53
N SER A 154 -4.07 18.24 3.55
CA SER A 154 -4.09 17.77 4.94
C SER A 154 -4.98 16.53 5.08
N THR A 155 -6.21 16.59 4.55
CA THR A 155 -7.16 15.47 4.60
C THR A 155 -6.59 14.24 3.90
N MET A 156 -6.15 14.39 2.64
CA MET A 156 -5.55 13.30 1.87
C MET A 156 -4.36 12.67 2.61
N SER A 157 -3.49 13.50 3.18
CA SER A 157 -2.30 13.02 3.89
C SER A 157 -2.69 12.27 5.16
N MET A 158 -3.57 12.81 6.00
CA MET A 158 -3.96 12.17 7.25
C MET A 158 -4.70 10.84 7.05
N THR A 159 -5.41 10.66 5.93
CA THR A 159 -6.07 9.38 5.60
C THR A 159 -5.18 8.40 4.85
N SER A 160 -4.04 8.85 4.32
CA SER A 160 -3.22 8.05 3.39
C SER A 160 -2.55 6.82 3.99
N TRP A 161 -1.98 6.91 5.20
CA TRP A 161 -1.38 5.75 5.84
C TRP A 161 -2.42 4.69 6.24
N PRO A 162 -3.54 5.03 6.91
CA PRO A 162 -4.62 4.07 7.15
C PRO A 162 -5.19 3.46 5.86
N ALA A 163 -5.34 4.25 4.80
CA ALA A 163 -5.78 3.72 3.50
C ALA A 163 -4.79 2.70 2.95
N TYR A 164 -3.49 3.01 2.99
CA TYR A 164 -2.41 2.11 2.56
C TYR A 164 -2.43 0.82 3.36
N GLU A 165 -2.48 0.91 4.70
CA GLU A 165 -2.60 -0.24 5.59
C GLU A 165 -3.80 -1.11 5.24
N ASN A 166 -4.96 -0.50 5.03
CA ASN A 166 -6.21 -1.19 4.73
C ASN A 166 -6.16 -2.02 3.44
N TYR A 167 -5.56 -1.50 2.36
CA TYR A 167 -5.45 -2.26 1.11
C TYR A 167 -4.20 -3.16 1.03
N THR A 168 -3.26 -3.11 1.98
CA THR A 168 -2.09 -3.99 1.96
C THR A 168 -2.03 -5.03 3.08
N ALA A 169 -2.10 -4.62 4.34
CA ALA A 169 -1.76 -5.49 5.47
C ALA A 169 -2.30 -4.96 6.80
N PRO A 170 -3.64 -4.93 7.00
CA PRO A 170 -4.23 -4.45 8.24
C PRO A 170 -4.13 -5.50 9.37
N LEU A 171 -4.53 -5.14 10.59
CA LEU A 171 -4.52 -6.01 11.79
C LEU A 171 -3.13 -6.53 12.20
N GLY A 172 -2.06 -5.86 11.78
CA GLY A 172 -0.68 -6.27 12.06
C GLY A 172 -0.21 -7.43 11.18
N LEU A 173 -0.86 -7.64 10.04
CA LEU A 173 -0.39 -8.55 9.00
C LEU A 173 0.99 -8.12 8.48
N LEU A 174 1.81 -9.12 8.16
CA LEU A 174 3.13 -8.93 7.55
C LEU A 174 3.20 -9.71 6.24
N SER A 175 4.26 -9.51 5.45
CA SER A 175 4.61 -10.44 4.35
C SER A 175 3.52 -10.61 3.27
N MET A 176 2.73 -9.56 3.02
CA MET A 176 1.74 -9.51 1.92
C MET A 176 2.33 -9.00 0.59
N ILE A 177 3.62 -8.69 0.59
CA ILE A 177 4.32 -7.97 -0.48
C ILE A 177 5.32 -8.86 -1.20
N ASP A 178 5.55 -8.57 -2.48
CA ASP A 178 6.58 -9.24 -3.29
C ASP A 178 7.94 -9.18 -2.59
N SER A 179 8.56 -10.35 -2.47
CA SER A 179 9.78 -10.57 -1.71
C SER A 179 11.06 -10.02 -2.35
N THR A 180 10.99 -9.60 -3.61
CA THR A 180 12.16 -9.15 -4.38
C THR A 180 12.20 -7.62 -4.48
N SER A 181 11.07 -7.02 -4.86
CA SER A 181 10.92 -5.59 -5.11
C SER A 181 10.35 -4.82 -3.94
N HIS A 182 9.58 -5.48 -3.06
CA HIS A 182 8.77 -4.84 -2.01
C HIS A 182 7.78 -3.79 -2.57
N PHE A 183 7.12 -4.05 -3.71
CA PHE A 183 6.19 -3.07 -4.31
C PHE A 183 4.76 -3.57 -4.52
N GLY A 184 4.60 -4.71 -5.20
CA GLY A 184 3.31 -5.30 -5.52
C GLY A 184 2.87 -6.38 -4.53
N PRO A 185 1.59 -6.80 -4.56
CA PRO A 185 1.08 -7.85 -3.70
C PRO A 185 1.66 -9.22 -4.06
N ASP A 186 2.12 -9.96 -3.06
CA ASP A 186 2.39 -11.40 -3.15
C ASP A 186 2.06 -12.07 -1.80
N PRO A 187 0.77 -12.17 -1.46
CA PRO A 187 0.32 -12.70 -0.17
C PRO A 187 0.71 -14.17 0.07
N ALA A 188 1.13 -14.91 -0.96
CA ALA A 188 1.50 -16.32 -0.82
C ALA A 188 3.01 -16.52 -0.58
N SER A 189 3.87 -15.63 -1.07
CA SER A 189 5.34 -15.81 -1.09
C SER A 189 5.97 -16.09 0.27
N ARG A 190 5.50 -15.41 1.32
CA ARG A 190 6.18 -15.38 2.62
C ARG A 190 5.29 -15.80 3.81
N VAL A 191 4.11 -16.37 3.55
CA VAL A 191 3.13 -16.79 4.58
C VAL A 191 3.75 -17.64 5.67
N HIS A 192 4.68 -18.54 5.32
CA HIS A 192 5.34 -19.46 6.25
C HIS A 192 6.87 -19.25 6.32
N SER A 193 7.34 -18.04 6.00
CA SER A 193 8.76 -17.67 6.06
C SER A 193 9.24 -17.35 7.49
N SER A 194 10.45 -16.81 7.63
CA SER A 194 11.00 -16.34 8.91
C SER A 194 10.28 -15.10 9.48
N ILE A 195 9.53 -14.38 8.64
CA ILE A 195 8.64 -13.28 9.04
C ILE A 195 7.22 -13.65 8.59
N PRO A 196 6.58 -14.67 9.19
CA PRO A 196 5.37 -15.22 8.60
C PRO A 196 4.12 -14.42 8.99
N THR A 197 3.05 -14.55 8.20
CA THR A 197 1.68 -14.25 8.66
C THR A 197 0.99 -15.52 9.19
N ARG A 198 1.49 -16.71 8.83
CA ARG A 198 0.93 -18.04 9.16
C ARG A 198 -0.57 -18.16 8.89
N ALA A 199 -0.97 -17.87 7.66
CA ALA A 199 -2.32 -18.12 7.19
C ALA A 199 -2.51 -19.63 6.89
N TYR A 200 -3.55 -20.21 7.47
CA TYR A 200 -4.02 -21.57 7.21
C TYR A 200 -5.48 -21.52 6.75
N PRO A 201 -6.12 -22.64 6.33
CA PRO A 201 -7.52 -22.60 5.90
C PRO A 201 -8.54 -22.20 6.97
N ARG A 202 -8.19 -22.22 8.26
CA ARG A 202 -9.13 -21.93 9.37
C ARG A 202 -8.66 -20.86 10.35
N SER A 203 -7.41 -20.44 10.27
CA SER A 203 -6.81 -19.54 11.25
C SER A 203 -5.62 -18.79 10.65
N ILE A 204 -5.23 -17.69 11.30
CA ILE A 204 -4.21 -16.76 10.82
C ILE A 204 -3.50 -16.08 12.01
N GLY A 205 -2.31 -15.53 11.77
CA GLY A 205 -1.54 -14.75 12.73
C GLY A 205 -0.42 -15.56 13.38
N ILE A 206 0.38 -14.94 14.25
CA ILE A 206 1.44 -15.63 14.98
C ILE A 206 1.17 -15.54 16.46
N ASP A 207 1.18 -16.69 17.14
CA ASP A 207 1.19 -16.71 18.60
C ASP A 207 2.55 -16.24 19.15
N ARG A 208 2.59 -14.99 19.61
CA ARG A 208 3.73 -14.35 20.27
C ARG A 208 3.52 -14.19 21.78
N THR A 209 2.45 -14.79 22.33
CA THR A 209 2.19 -14.84 23.77
C THR A 209 3.27 -15.62 24.51
N VAL A 210 3.43 -15.33 25.79
CA VAL A 210 4.31 -16.06 26.72
C VAL A 210 3.76 -17.44 27.02
N ARG A 211 2.45 -17.55 27.23
CA ARG A 211 1.83 -18.80 27.68
C ARG A 211 1.96 -19.94 26.67
N ASN A 212 1.86 -19.65 25.38
CA ASN A 212 1.71 -20.67 24.34
C ASN A 212 2.52 -20.41 23.06
N GLY A 213 3.02 -19.18 22.89
CA GLY A 213 3.71 -18.73 21.69
C GLY A 213 5.23 -18.66 21.80
N SER A 214 5.80 -17.71 21.05
CA SER A 214 7.23 -17.40 21.06
C SER A 214 7.72 -16.61 22.27
N ALA A 215 6.82 -16.21 23.17
CA ALA A 215 7.09 -15.35 24.33
C ALA A 215 7.63 -13.94 24.01
N TYR A 216 7.48 -13.46 22.77
CA TYR A 216 7.88 -12.08 22.42
C TYR A 216 7.08 -11.02 23.19
N ALA A 217 5.78 -11.24 23.45
CA ALA A 217 4.97 -10.34 24.28
C ALA A 217 5.58 -10.12 25.68
N GLY A 218 6.19 -11.16 26.26
CA GLY A 218 6.86 -11.09 27.57
C GLY A 218 8.17 -10.31 27.56
N GLN A 219 8.64 -9.84 26.41
CA GLN A 219 9.79 -8.94 26.33
C GLN A 219 9.43 -7.49 26.66
N TYR A 220 8.16 -7.13 26.72
CA TYR A 220 7.77 -5.78 27.15
C TYR A 220 7.70 -5.68 28.69
N PRO A 221 7.71 -4.47 29.27
CA PRO A 221 7.40 -4.28 30.68
C PRO A 221 6.00 -4.82 31.03
N GLN A 222 5.82 -5.22 32.29
CA GLN A 222 4.69 -6.05 32.74
C GLN A 222 3.33 -5.61 32.19
N ARG A 223 2.97 -4.33 32.32
CA ARG A 223 1.67 -3.82 31.87
C ARG A 223 1.44 -3.97 30.36
N VAL A 224 2.47 -3.69 29.56
CA VAL A 224 2.41 -3.83 28.09
C VAL A 224 2.42 -5.31 27.70
N ALA A 225 3.23 -6.12 28.39
CA ALA A 225 3.24 -7.57 28.18
C ALA A 225 1.87 -8.18 28.47
N GLU A 226 1.21 -7.81 29.57
CA GLU A 226 -0.16 -8.26 29.91
C GLU A 226 -1.19 -7.82 28.87
N MET A 227 -1.07 -6.60 28.32
CA MET A 227 -1.93 -6.11 27.24
C MET A 227 -1.80 -6.97 25.97
N TYR A 228 -0.56 -7.28 25.55
CA TYR A 228 -0.28 -8.09 24.36
C TYR A 228 -0.48 -9.60 24.59
N GLU A 229 -0.41 -10.08 25.83
CA GLU A 229 -0.65 -11.49 26.18
C GLU A 229 -2.11 -11.89 25.97
N ASN A 230 -3.04 -10.95 26.16
CA ASN A 230 -4.47 -11.21 26.08
C ASN A 230 -5.07 -10.64 24.78
N VAL A 231 -5.70 -11.53 24.01
CA VAL A 231 -6.36 -11.22 22.74
C VAL A 231 -7.41 -10.11 22.89
N GLU A 232 -8.12 -10.05 24.02
CA GLU A 232 -9.19 -9.07 24.27
C GLU A 232 -8.66 -7.66 24.60
N THR A 233 -7.38 -7.54 24.95
CA THR A 233 -6.75 -6.25 25.31
C THR A 233 -5.68 -5.82 24.31
N THR A 234 -5.30 -6.70 23.39
CA THR A 234 -4.35 -6.36 22.33
C THR A 234 -5.04 -5.41 21.36
N PRO A 235 -4.43 -4.24 21.03
CA PRO A 235 -4.97 -3.36 20.00
C PRO A 235 -5.17 -4.13 18.69
N GLU A 236 -6.33 -3.96 18.05
CA GLU A 236 -6.73 -4.78 16.90
C GLU A 236 -5.78 -4.62 15.71
N GLU A 237 -5.22 -3.42 15.54
CA GLU A 237 -4.20 -3.11 14.53
C GLU A 237 -2.89 -3.88 14.73
N LEU A 238 -2.73 -4.60 15.85
CA LEU A 238 -1.59 -5.50 16.15
C LEU A 238 -2.03 -6.94 16.47
N LEU A 239 -3.33 -7.26 16.31
CA LEU A 239 -3.90 -8.55 16.70
C LEU A 239 -3.16 -9.73 16.08
N LEU A 240 -2.97 -9.73 14.76
CA LEU A 240 -2.35 -10.84 14.03
C LEU A 240 -0.82 -10.87 14.16
N PHE A 241 -0.24 -9.78 14.69
CA PHE A 241 1.14 -9.78 15.14
C PHE A 241 1.30 -10.58 16.44
N PHE A 242 0.40 -10.45 17.41
CA PHE A 242 0.57 -11.12 18.70
C PHE A 242 -0.15 -12.46 18.86
N HIS A 243 -1.22 -12.69 18.09
CA HIS A 243 -2.11 -13.81 18.28
C HIS A 243 -2.30 -14.64 17.00
N HIS A 244 -2.43 -15.96 17.18
CA HIS A 244 -2.94 -16.87 16.16
C HIS A 244 -4.42 -17.14 16.44
N VAL A 245 -5.32 -16.60 15.62
CA VAL A 245 -6.78 -16.65 15.85
C VAL A 245 -7.50 -17.37 14.71
N PRO A 246 -8.68 -17.98 14.95
CA PRO A 246 -9.55 -18.43 13.87
C PRO A 246 -10.08 -17.23 13.08
N TYR A 247 -10.35 -17.39 11.78
CA TYR A 247 -10.96 -16.33 10.98
C TYR A 247 -12.31 -15.84 11.49
N SER A 248 -13.02 -16.69 12.25
CA SER A 248 -14.30 -16.38 12.88
C SER A 248 -14.18 -15.59 14.18
N HIS A 249 -12.96 -15.27 14.64
CA HIS A 249 -12.77 -14.39 15.80
C HIS A 249 -13.41 -13.03 15.52
N GLN A 250 -14.20 -12.53 16.47
CA GLN A 250 -14.92 -11.27 16.34
C GLN A 250 -14.05 -10.12 16.84
N LEU A 251 -13.95 -9.08 16.02
CA LEU A 251 -13.41 -7.79 16.41
C LEU A 251 -14.47 -6.98 17.18
N SER A 252 -14.06 -5.91 17.81
CA SER A 252 -14.90 -4.93 18.54
C SER A 252 -15.97 -4.29 17.66
N SER A 253 -15.74 -4.21 16.34
CA SER A 253 -16.73 -3.79 15.35
C SER A 253 -17.89 -4.79 15.16
N GLY A 254 -17.73 -6.02 15.66
CA GLY A 254 -18.64 -7.15 15.43
C GLY A 254 -18.33 -7.98 14.20
N SER A 255 -17.49 -7.48 13.27
CA SER A 255 -17.02 -8.24 12.12
C SER A 255 -16.08 -9.36 12.54
N THR A 256 -16.11 -10.47 11.81
CA THR A 256 -15.08 -11.50 11.96
C THR A 256 -13.75 -11.02 11.35
N VAL A 257 -12.62 -11.59 11.75
CA VAL A 257 -11.29 -11.27 11.17
C VAL A 257 -11.33 -11.37 9.64
N ILE A 258 -11.89 -12.44 9.07
CA ILE A 258 -11.95 -12.59 7.60
C ILE A 258 -12.84 -11.53 6.93
N GLN A 259 -14.00 -11.22 7.53
CA GLN A 259 -14.87 -10.19 6.97
C GLN A 259 -14.22 -8.81 7.05
N TYR A 260 -13.55 -8.50 8.16
CA TYR A 260 -12.77 -7.28 8.30
C TYR A 260 -11.66 -7.19 7.26
N LEU A 261 -10.94 -8.28 6.98
CA LEU A 261 -9.93 -8.28 5.92
C LEU A 261 -10.58 -7.90 4.59
N TYR A 262 -11.70 -8.51 4.19
CA TYR A 262 -12.38 -8.11 2.96
C TYR A 262 -12.78 -6.63 2.98
N ASP A 263 -13.45 -6.18 4.04
CA ASP A 263 -13.95 -4.81 4.17
C ASP A 263 -12.83 -3.77 4.12
N ALA A 264 -11.72 -4.01 4.84
CA ALA A 264 -10.57 -3.12 4.87
C ALA A 264 -9.97 -2.93 3.48
N HIS A 265 -9.76 -4.01 2.72
CA HIS A 265 -9.15 -3.90 1.39
C HIS A 265 -10.02 -3.12 0.40
N TYR A 266 -11.35 -3.28 0.48
CA TYR A 266 -12.28 -2.44 -0.29
C TYR A 266 -12.27 -0.98 0.17
N ALA A 267 -12.32 -0.73 1.47
CA ALA A 267 -12.33 0.63 2.03
C ALA A 267 -11.03 1.39 1.73
N GLY A 268 -9.87 0.75 1.86
CA GLY A 268 -8.58 1.32 1.51
C GLY A 268 -8.50 1.69 0.03
N SER A 269 -8.93 0.78 -0.85
CA SER A 269 -8.93 1.03 -2.30
C SER A 269 -9.89 2.16 -2.68
N GLN A 270 -11.08 2.21 -2.07
CA GLN A 270 -12.02 3.31 -2.27
C GLN A 270 -11.39 4.65 -1.86
N THR A 271 -10.74 4.71 -0.69
CA THR A 271 -10.10 5.93 -0.22
C THR A 271 -9.00 6.41 -1.19
N ALA A 272 -8.23 5.49 -1.78
CA ALA A 272 -7.24 5.83 -2.81
C ALA A 272 -7.87 6.44 -4.08
N HIS A 273 -9.07 6.00 -4.47
CA HIS A 273 -9.79 6.59 -5.61
C HIS A 273 -10.36 7.98 -5.28
N ASP A 274 -10.83 8.19 -4.05
CA ASP A 274 -11.38 9.47 -3.61
C ASP A 274 -10.34 10.60 -3.72
N TYR A 275 -9.05 10.28 -3.53
CA TYR A 275 -7.94 11.23 -3.69
C TYR A 275 -7.86 11.87 -5.08
N ILE A 276 -8.28 11.17 -6.13
CA ILE A 276 -8.28 11.72 -7.49
C ILE A 276 -9.27 12.89 -7.56
N GLY A 277 -10.49 12.71 -7.07
CA GLY A 277 -11.51 13.76 -7.05
C GLY A 277 -11.10 14.95 -6.17
N MET A 278 -10.50 14.66 -5.02
CA MET A 278 -9.94 15.68 -4.13
C MET A 278 -8.86 16.50 -4.83
N TRP A 279 -7.88 15.86 -5.47
CA TRP A 279 -6.80 16.56 -6.17
C TRP A 279 -7.29 17.34 -7.38
N ILE A 280 -8.22 16.78 -8.17
CA ILE A 280 -8.84 17.47 -9.31
C ILE A 280 -9.53 18.77 -8.88
N SER A 281 -10.11 18.82 -7.68
CA SER A 281 -10.73 20.03 -7.15
C SER A 281 -9.74 21.19 -6.94
N LEU A 282 -8.43 20.91 -6.88
CA LEU A 282 -7.36 21.89 -6.73
C LEU A 282 -6.81 22.40 -8.07
N LYS A 283 -7.41 22.01 -9.19
CA LYS A 283 -7.01 22.50 -10.52
C LYS A 283 -6.99 24.03 -10.53
N ASP A 284 -5.98 24.59 -11.19
CA ASP A 284 -5.72 26.03 -11.31
C ASP A 284 -5.34 26.75 -9.98
N LYS A 285 -5.24 26.01 -8.86
CA LYS A 285 -4.72 26.52 -7.57
C LYS A 285 -3.30 26.07 -7.25
N ILE A 286 -2.85 25.00 -7.92
CA ILE A 286 -1.48 24.49 -7.88
C ILE A 286 -0.88 24.72 -9.27
N ASP A 287 0.42 25.00 -9.37
CA ASP A 287 1.08 25.11 -10.67
C ASP A 287 0.97 23.78 -11.44
N ARG A 288 0.98 23.91 -12.77
CA ARG A 288 0.70 22.81 -13.68
C ARG A 288 1.60 21.60 -13.46
N GLU A 289 2.90 21.82 -13.27
CA GLU A 289 3.89 20.74 -13.15
C GLU A 289 3.59 19.84 -11.95
N ARG A 290 3.46 20.44 -10.76
CA ARG A 290 3.18 19.67 -9.54
C ARG A 290 1.77 19.08 -9.55
N TYR A 291 0.81 19.79 -10.13
CA TYR A 291 -0.56 19.31 -10.30
C TYR A 291 -0.59 18.03 -11.15
N GLU A 292 0.00 18.04 -12.34
CA GLU A 292 0.03 16.90 -13.26
C GLU A 292 0.85 15.73 -12.66
N HIS A 293 1.99 16.03 -12.03
CA HIS A 293 2.87 15.05 -11.41
C HIS A 293 2.21 14.25 -10.28
N ILE A 294 1.43 14.92 -9.43
CA ILE A 294 0.71 14.26 -8.34
C ILE A 294 -0.56 13.59 -8.84
N LEU A 295 -1.30 14.20 -9.78
CA LEU A 295 -2.50 13.58 -10.34
C LEU A 295 -2.17 12.21 -10.95
N TYR A 296 -1.09 12.13 -11.75
CA TYR A 296 -0.64 10.87 -12.34
C TYR A 296 -0.34 9.78 -11.28
N ARG A 297 0.32 10.15 -10.17
CA ARG A 297 0.61 9.21 -9.06
C ARG A 297 -0.64 8.76 -8.33
N LEU A 298 -1.61 9.65 -8.13
CA LEU A 298 -2.88 9.32 -7.49
C LEU A 298 -3.72 8.38 -8.36
N GLU A 299 -3.75 8.61 -9.68
CA GLU A 299 -4.40 7.71 -10.64
C GLU A 299 -3.72 6.34 -10.68
N PHE A 300 -2.38 6.32 -10.69
CA PHE A 300 -1.61 5.08 -10.55
C PHE A 300 -1.92 4.36 -9.23
N GLN A 301 -1.86 5.06 -8.09
CA GLN A 301 -2.15 4.49 -6.77
C GLN A 301 -3.56 3.93 -6.69
N ALA A 302 -4.56 4.63 -7.24
CA ALA A 302 -5.94 4.14 -7.28
C ALA A 302 -6.02 2.81 -8.05
N GLY A 303 -5.44 2.74 -9.25
CA GLY A 303 -5.38 1.50 -10.04
C GLY A 303 -4.63 0.37 -9.32
N HIS A 304 -3.44 0.66 -8.78
CA HIS A 304 -2.61 -0.33 -8.10
C HIS A 304 -3.21 -0.80 -6.76
N SER A 305 -4.02 0.05 -6.09
CA SER A 305 -4.77 -0.38 -4.88
C SER A 305 -5.78 -1.49 -5.18
N LEU A 306 -6.37 -1.51 -6.38
CA LEU A 306 -7.25 -2.60 -6.82
C LEU A 306 -6.47 -3.91 -7.01
N VAL A 307 -5.25 -3.84 -7.55
CA VAL A 307 -4.35 -5.00 -7.69
C VAL A 307 -4.07 -5.61 -6.31
N TRP A 308 -3.71 -4.76 -5.35
CA TRP A 308 -3.50 -5.15 -3.95
C TRP A 308 -4.75 -5.79 -3.32
N ARG A 309 -5.90 -5.12 -3.42
CA ARG A 309 -7.18 -5.60 -2.90
C ARG A 309 -7.59 -6.93 -3.50
N ASP A 310 -7.62 -7.04 -4.83
CA ASP A 310 -8.07 -8.23 -5.53
C ASP A 310 -7.13 -9.40 -5.21
N ALA A 311 -5.81 -9.17 -5.19
CA ALA A 311 -4.84 -10.20 -4.88
C ALA A 311 -5.02 -10.79 -3.47
N ILE A 312 -5.13 -9.93 -2.46
CA ILE A 312 -5.24 -10.38 -1.06
C ILE A 312 -6.61 -10.98 -0.77
N ASN A 313 -7.69 -10.35 -1.23
CA ASN A 313 -9.04 -10.86 -1.00
C ASN A 313 -9.24 -12.21 -1.70
N ASN A 314 -8.76 -12.37 -2.94
CA ASN A 314 -8.84 -13.66 -3.63
C ASN A 314 -7.93 -14.71 -2.97
N PHE A 315 -6.74 -14.33 -2.48
CA PHE A 315 -5.90 -15.24 -1.70
C PHE A 315 -6.64 -15.79 -0.48
N PHE A 316 -7.20 -14.93 0.37
CA PHE A 316 -7.91 -15.38 1.56
C PHE A 316 -9.20 -16.13 1.24
N ARG A 317 -9.96 -15.70 0.23
CA ARG A 317 -11.16 -16.42 -0.22
C ARG A 317 -10.82 -17.83 -0.68
N SER A 318 -9.78 -18.01 -1.52
CA SER A 318 -9.34 -19.32 -1.97
C SER A 318 -8.77 -20.18 -0.83
N LEU A 319 -8.01 -19.58 0.09
CA LEU A 319 -7.41 -20.30 1.21
C LEU A 319 -8.47 -20.81 2.20
N THR A 320 -9.47 -19.99 2.50
CA THR A 320 -10.44 -20.26 3.58
C THR A 320 -11.74 -20.88 3.10
N GLY A 321 -12.14 -20.61 1.86
CA GLY A 321 -13.48 -20.93 1.34
C GLY A 321 -14.61 -20.12 1.98
N ILE A 322 -14.30 -19.10 2.79
CA ILE A 322 -15.31 -18.25 3.44
C ILE A 322 -15.69 -17.12 2.47
N PRO A 323 -16.96 -17.00 2.07
CA PRO A 323 -17.40 -15.94 1.17
C PRO A 323 -17.39 -14.57 1.88
N ASP A 324 -17.15 -13.51 1.12
CA ASP A 324 -17.43 -12.13 1.55
C ASP A 324 -18.94 -11.96 1.76
N GLU A 325 -19.35 -11.47 2.92
CA GLU A 325 -20.77 -11.28 3.27
C GLU A 325 -21.48 -10.32 2.32
N ALA A 326 -20.76 -9.31 1.80
CA ALA A 326 -21.28 -8.38 0.80
C ALA A 326 -21.25 -8.96 -0.63
N GLY A 327 -20.66 -10.14 -0.85
CA GLY A 327 -20.59 -10.81 -2.14
C GLY A 327 -19.79 -10.06 -3.20
N ARG A 328 -18.77 -9.27 -2.82
CA ARG A 328 -17.95 -8.50 -3.77
C ARG A 328 -16.76 -9.28 -4.29
N VAL A 329 -16.06 -10.03 -3.41
CA VAL A 329 -14.80 -10.71 -3.77
C VAL A 329 -14.99 -11.73 -4.89
N GLY A 330 -14.32 -11.48 -6.02
CA GLY A 330 -14.40 -12.31 -7.23
C GLY A 330 -15.66 -12.09 -8.07
N ASN A 331 -16.45 -11.06 -7.77
CA ASN A 331 -17.68 -10.71 -8.48
C ASN A 331 -17.56 -9.29 -9.06
N HIS A 332 -16.99 -9.18 -10.25
CA HIS A 332 -16.77 -7.90 -10.94
C HIS A 332 -17.84 -7.69 -12.02
N THR A 333 -18.95 -7.04 -11.66
CA THR A 333 -20.14 -6.88 -12.55
C THR A 333 -19.83 -6.16 -13.86
N TRP A 334 -18.86 -5.26 -13.84
CA TRP A 334 -18.54 -4.36 -14.96
C TRP A 334 -17.30 -4.79 -15.74
N ARG A 335 -16.73 -5.96 -15.41
CA ARG A 335 -15.45 -6.44 -15.95
C ARG A 335 -15.66 -7.43 -17.09
N ILE A 336 -14.85 -7.30 -18.13
CA ILE A 336 -14.67 -8.29 -19.20
C ILE A 336 -13.20 -8.71 -19.17
N GLU A 337 -12.95 -10.00 -18.92
CA GLU A 337 -11.59 -10.52 -18.91
C GLU A 337 -11.02 -10.52 -20.33
N ALA A 338 -9.75 -10.14 -20.47
CA ALA A 338 -9.14 -10.05 -21.80
C ALA A 338 -9.05 -11.43 -22.47
N GLU A 339 -8.90 -12.51 -21.71
CA GLU A 339 -8.86 -13.86 -22.27
C GLU A 339 -10.24 -14.44 -22.67
N ASP A 340 -11.34 -13.76 -22.32
CA ASP A 340 -12.70 -14.10 -22.76
C ASP A 340 -13.10 -13.33 -24.05
N MET A 341 -12.25 -12.43 -24.54
CA MET A 341 -12.46 -11.67 -25.78
C MET A 341 -12.14 -12.49 -27.04
N GLU A 342 -12.60 -12.02 -28.21
CA GLU A 342 -12.11 -12.53 -29.50
C GLU A 342 -10.69 -12.01 -29.76
N LEU A 343 -9.74 -12.93 -29.86
CA LEU A 343 -8.31 -12.63 -29.97
C LEU A 343 -7.79 -12.89 -31.38
N ASP A 344 -7.07 -11.91 -31.94
CA ASP A 344 -6.22 -12.08 -33.13
C ASP A 344 -4.81 -11.58 -32.79
N GLY A 345 -3.77 -12.35 -33.07
CA GLY A 345 -2.38 -12.00 -32.71
C GLY A 345 -2.05 -11.98 -31.20
N TYR A 346 -3.03 -12.05 -30.30
CA TYR A 346 -2.85 -12.31 -28.86
C TYR A 346 -2.90 -13.81 -28.54
N THR A 347 -2.23 -14.21 -27.47
CA THR A 347 -2.27 -15.55 -26.88
C THR A 347 -2.48 -15.46 -25.37
N ILE A 348 -3.18 -16.43 -24.78
CA ILE A 348 -3.44 -16.49 -23.35
C ILE A 348 -2.20 -17.04 -22.64
N GLN A 349 -1.82 -16.41 -21.52
CA GLN A 349 -0.72 -16.80 -20.66
C GLN A 349 -1.18 -16.87 -19.20
N ASP A 350 -0.82 -17.96 -18.50
CA ASP A 350 -1.00 -18.05 -17.05
C ASP A 350 -0.01 -17.10 -16.33
N VAL A 351 -0.51 -16.40 -15.31
CA VAL A 351 0.26 -15.41 -14.56
C VAL A 351 0.74 -15.99 -13.24
N HIS A 352 1.97 -15.64 -12.85
CA HIS A 352 2.62 -16.09 -11.63
C HIS A 352 3.26 -14.93 -10.88
N PRO A 353 2.86 -14.65 -9.61
CA PRO A 353 1.83 -15.35 -8.83
C PRO A 353 0.42 -15.25 -9.44
N ILE A 354 -0.42 -16.27 -9.22
CA ILE A 354 -1.78 -16.34 -9.81
C ILE A 354 -2.68 -15.18 -9.38
N VAL A 355 -2.42 -14.60 -8.21
CA VAL A 355 -3.18 -13.47 -7.66
C VAL A 355 -2.83 -12.14 -8.33
N SER A 356 -1.81 -12.11 -9.19
CA SER A 356 -1.37 -10.89 -9.86
C SER A 356 -2.16 -10.53 -11.12
N ALA A 357 -3.07 -11.40 -11.56
CA ALA A 357 -3.98 -11.13 -12.69
C ALA A 357 -5.40 -11.57 -12.32
N SER A 358 -6.40 -10.92 -12.92
CA SER A 358 -7.79 -11.36 -12.81
C SER A 358 -7.92 -12.78 -13.35
N ARG A 359 -8.54 -13.67 -12.57
CA ARG A 359 -8.63 -15.12 -12.85
C ARG A 359 -7.28 -15.83 -13.10
N GLY A 360 -6.15 -15.19 -12.80
CA GLY A 360 -4.82 -15.76 -12.93
C GLY A 360 -4.28 -15.86 -14.35
N ARG A 361 -4.88 -15.15 -15.32
CA ARG A 361 -4.47 -15.19 -16.73
C ARG A 361 -4.37 -13.78 -17.28
N ALA A 362 -3.54 -13.61 -18.30
CA ALA A 362 -3.44 -12.41 -19.10
C ALA A 362 -3.35 -12.81 -20.58
N ILE A 363 -3.51 -11.85 -21.48
CA ILE A 363 -3.19 -12.04 -22.90
C ILE A 363 -1.90 -11.30 -23.25
N VAL A 364 -1.07 -11.90 -24.09
CA VAL A 364 0.21 -11.34 -24.59
C VAL A 364 0.32 -11.54 -26.09
N THR A 365 0.94 -10.60 -26.79
CA THR A 365 1.11 -10.71 -28.25
C THR A 365 1.93 -11.95 -28.59
N ALA A 366 1.54 -12.67 -29.65
CA ALA A 366 2.13 -13.95 -30.03
C ALA A 366 3.63 -13.86 -30.38
N SER A 367 4.12 -12.66 -30.71
CA SER A 367 5.55 -12.36 -30.87
C SER A 367 5.80 -10.88 -30.64
N ASN A 368 7.06 -10.48 -30.47
CA ASN A 368 7.47 -9.07 -30.37
C ASN A 368 7.37 -8.27 -31.69
N THR A 369 6.76 -8.84 -32.73
CA THR A 369 6.49 -8.17 -34.02
C THR A 369 5.02 -8.27 -34.43
N THR A 370 4.19 -8.97 -33.64
CA THR A 370 2.78 -9.19 -33.93
C THR A 370 1.95 -8.17 -33.17
N ILE A 371 1.12 -7.40 -33.88
CA ILE A 371 0.08 -6.60 -33.23
C ILE A 371 -1.01 -7.56 -32.77
N GLY A 372 -1.39 -7.46 -31.49
CA GLY A 372 -2.50 -8.21 -30.92
C GLY A 372 -3.77 -7.37 -30.92
N THR A 373 -4.91 -7.98 -31.23
CA THR A 373 -6.25 -7.39 -31.14
C THR A 373 -7.12 -8.22 -30.20
N ALA A 374 -7.75 -7.59 -29.23
CA ALA A 374 -8.77 -8.18 -28.36
C ALA A 374 -10.10 -7.45 -28.55
N THR A 375 -11.15 -8.17 -28.93
CA THR A 375 -12.46 -7.60 -29.31
C THR A 375 -13.59 -8.20 -28.48
N ALA A 376 -14.50 -7.35 -28.00
CA ALA A 376 -15.70 -7.79 -27.30
C ALA A 376 -16.92 -6.95 -27.68
N THR A 377 -18.09 -7.59 -27.70
CA THR A 377 -19.37 -6.89 -27.75
C THR A 377 -19.77 -6.49 -26.34
N LEU A 378 -20.10 -5.22 -26.15
CA LEU A 378 -20.48 -4.64 -24.87
C LEU A 378 -21.96 -4.91 -24.59
N ASP A 379 -22.23 -5.76 -23.61
CA ASP A 379 -23.59 -6.05 -23.13
C ASP A 379 -23.93 -5.23 -21.85
N PHE A 380 -23.60 -3.95 -21.89
CA PHE A 380 -23.91 -3.01 -20.81
C PHE A 380 -25.05 -2.06 -21.23
N PRO A 381 -25.87 -1.57 -20.28
CA PRO A 381 -26.89 -0.57 -20.58
C PRO A 381 -26.31 0.67 -21.26
N THR A 382 -27.10 1.35 -22.10
CA THR A 382 -26.67 2.64 -22.65
C THR A 382 -26.49 3.67 -21.53
N ASN A 383 -25.27 4.15 -21.32
CA ASN A 383 -24.94 5.15 -20.30
C ASN A 383 -23.57 5.81 -20.57
N GLU A 384 -23.18 6.77 -19.71
CA GLU A 384 -21.81 7.24 -19.58
C GLU A 384 -21.02 6.36 -18.59
N TYR A 385 -19.79 6.04 -18.97
CA TYR A 385 -18.89 5.14 -18.25
C TYR A 385 -17.47 5.72 -18.17
N ASP A 386 -16.75 5.35 -17.10
CA ASP A 386 -15.30 5.37 -17.07
C ASP A 386 -14.81 3.99 -17.57
N LEU A 387 -14.13 3.98 -18.72
CA LEU A 387 -13.50 2.78 -19.27
C LEU A 387 -12.12 2.63 -18.67
N ALA A 388 -11.94 1.58 -17.90
CA ALA A 388 -10.65 1.20 -17.38
C ALA A 388 -10.09 -0.01 -18.12
N ILE A 389 -8.77 0.01 -18.32
CA ILE A 389 -8.04 -1.06 -18.96
C ILE A 389 -6.86 -1.40 -18.06
N ASN A 390 -6.88 -2.62 -17.53
CA ASN A 390 -5.82 -3.16 -16.70
C ASN A 390 -4.83 -3.93 -17.58
N TYR A 391 -3.55 -3.60 -17.41
CA TYR A 391 -2.46 -4.11 -18.22
C TYR A 391 -1.19 -4.24 -17.37
N PHE A 392 -0.14 -4.80 -17.94
CA PHE A 392 1.15 -4.89 -17.26
C PHE A 392 2.18 -4.05 -18.00
N ASP A 393 2.87 -3.20 -17.27
CA ASP A 393 3.94 -2.37 -17.81
C ASP A 393 5.30 -2.97 -17.44
N LEU A 394 6.02 -3.47 -18.44
CA LEU A 394 7.31 -4.14 -18.23
C LEU A 394 8.44 -3.24 -18.71
N ALA A 395 9.40 -2.97 -17.82
CA ALA A 395 10.60 -2.17 -18.08
C ALA A 395 11.56 -2.76 -19.15
N SER A 396 11.16 -3.85 -19.81
CA SER A 396 11.85 -4.47 -20.94
C SER A 396 11.38 -3.95 -22.31
N GLY A 397 10.44 -3.02 -22.33
CA GLY A 397 9.86 -2.43 -23.53
C GLY A 397 9.06 -1.18 -23.22
N ASN A 398 8.50 -0.57 -24.28
CA ASN A 398 7.51 0.49 -24.18
C ASN A 398 6.38 0.17 -25.16
N SER A 399 5.62 -0.88 -24.84
CA SER A 399 4.50 -1.32 -25.66
C SER A 399 3.43 -0.22 -25.70
N THR A 400 2.65 -0.21 -26.77
CA THR A 400 1.58 0.79 -26.92
C THR A 400 0.27 0.10 -27.13
N TRP A 401 -0.79 0.73 -26.65
CA TRP A 401 -2.15 0.24 -26.83
C TRP A 401 -3.04 1.35 -27.35
N GLU A 402 -3.97 0.98 -28.22
CA GLU A 402 -5.01 1.85 -28.73
C GLU A 402 -6.36 1.17 -28.59
N VAL A 403 -7.35 1.90 -28.08
CA VAL A 403 -8.70 1.37 -27.88
C VAL A 403 -9.68 2.06 -28.81
N PHE A 404 -10.56 1.25 -29.39
CA PHE A 404 -11.57 1.64 -30.34
C PHE A 404 -12.96 1.24 -29.85
N ILE A 405 -13.96 2.07 -30.12
CA ILE A 405 -15.38 1.74 -29.94
C ILE A 405 -16.06 1.92 -31.29
N ASN A 406 -16.72 0.87 -31.78
CA ASN A 406 -17.37 0.84 -33.10
C ASN A 406 -16.43 1.24 -34.26
N GLY A 407 -15.13 0.96 -34.11
CA GLY A 407 -14.09 1.28 -35.10
C GLY A 407 -13.51 2.70 -34.99
N GLU A 408 -14.04 3.56 -34.12
CA GLU A 408 -13.48 4.88 -33.84
C GLU A 408 -12.46 4.81 -32.71
N SER A 409 -11.28 5.42 -32.91
CA SER A 409 -10.24 5.49 -31.87
C SER A 409 -10.70 6.40 -30.73
N VAL A 410 -10.63 5.89 -29.50
CA VAL A 410 -11.05 6.59 -28.28
C VAL A 410 -9.85 7.09 -27.49
N SER A 411 -8.79 6.28 -27.38
CA SER A 411 -7.57 6.65 -26.66
C SER A 411 -6.38 5.78 -27.08
N GLN A 412 -5.17 6.31 -26.89
CA GLN A 412 -3.91 5.61 -27.09
C GLN A 412 -2.96 5.93 -25.92
N TRP A 413 -2.22 4.94 -25.45
CA TRP A 413 -1.20 5.11 -24.40
C TRP A 413 0.01 4.19 -24.60
N SER A 414 1.04 4.41 -23.79
CA SER A 414 2.27 3.62 -23.77
C SER A 414 2.53 3.09 -22.36
N GLY A 415 3.17 1.94 -22.26
CA GLY A 415 3.80 1.43 -21.04
C GLY A 415 5.11 2.17 -20.86
N ASP A 416 5.09 3.19 -20.01
CA ASP A 416 6.22 4.09 -19.76
C ASP A 416 6.29 4.52 -18.28
N ALA A 417 5.68 3.75 -17.38
CA ALA A 417 5.61 4.05 -15.97
C ALA A 417 7.00 4.15 -15.33
N GLU A 418 7.99 3.39 -15.81
CA GLU A 418 9.39 3.46 -15.36
C GLU A 418 10.07 4.80 -15.66
N SER A 419 9.53 5.58 -16.60
CA SER A 419 9.99 6.93 -16.91
C SER A 419 9.32 8.02 -16.05
N LYS A 420 8.20 7.69 -15.40
CA LYS A 420 7.36 8.62 -14.62
C LYS A 420 7.34 8.31 -13.12
N LEU A 421 7.59 7.06 -12.76
CA LEU A 421 7.58 6.51 -11.41
C LEU A 421 8.96 5.90 -11.11
N GLY A 422 9.43 6.08 -9.88
CA GLY A 422 10.77 5.67 -9.44
C GLY A 422 10.83 4.30 -8.74
N TYR A 423 9.84 3.42 -8.93
CA TYR A 423 9.83 2.10 -8.28
C TYR A 423 10.78 1.10 -8.98
N ALA A 424 11.07 -0.02 -8.32
CA ALA A 424 11.95 -1.04 -8.86
C ALA A 424 11.47 -1.57 -10.24
N PRO A 425 12.33 -1.64 -11.28
CA PRO A 425 11.90 -2.04 -12.63
C PRO A 425 11.18 -3.38 -12.66
N ALA A 426 9.91 -3.39 -13.07
CA ALA A 426 9.14 -4.61 -13.22
C ALA A 426 9.52 -5.31 -14.53
N ARG A 427 9.89 -6.59 -14.47
CA ARG A 427 10.36 -7.38 -15.63
C ARG A 427 9.55 -8.65 -15.86
N SER A 428 8.43 -8.78 -15.17
CA SER A 428 7.58 -9.96 -15.21
C SER A 428 6.15 -9.54 -15.00
N ILE A 429 5.23 -10.22 -15.68
CA ILE A 429 3.78 -10.03 -15.51
C ILE A 429 3.42 -10.48 -14.10
N ASN A 430 3.34 -9.52 -13.18
CA ASN A 430 2.98 -9.74 -11.79
C ASN A 430 2.42 -8.44 -11.17
N GLY A 431 2.14 -8.47 -9.87
CA GLY A 431 1.58 -7.34 -9.13
C GLY A 431 2.48 -6.09 -9.11
N VAL A 432 3.76 -6.20 -9.44
CA VAL A 432 4.70 -5.05 -9.54
C VAL A 432 4.49 -4.28 -10.84
N SER A 433 4.30 -4.99 -11.95
CA SER A 433 4.04 -4.41 -13.28
C SER A 433 2.57 -4.05 -13.52
N ALA A 434 1.66 -4.59 -12.71
CA ALA A 434 0.23 -4.42 -12.92
C ALA A 434 -0.17 -2.96 -12.73
N THR A 435 -0.81 -2.40 -13.74
CA THR A 435 -1.21 -0.99 -13.77
C THR A 435 -2.53 -0.84 -14.54
N ARG A 436 -3.02 0.40 -14.62
CA ARG A 436 -4.33 0.72 -15.18
C ARG A 436 -4.30 2.08 -15.86
N VAL A 437 -4.96 2.18 -17.01
CA VAL A 437 -5.38 3.45 -17.59
C VAL A 437 -6.89 3.59 -17.45
N THR A 438 -7.38 4.81 -17.23
CA THR A 438 -8.81 5.11 -17.16
C THR A 438 -9.15 6.23 -18.14
N ILE A 439 -10.10 5.96 -19.03
CA ILE A 439 -10.63 6.89 -20.01
C ILE A 439 -12.02 7.30 -19.53
N ARG A 440 -12.17 8.57 -19.17
CA ARG A 440 -13.34 9.05 -18.45
C ARG A 440 -14.47 9.51 -19.35
N ASN A 441 -15.70 9.35 -18.87
CA ASN A 441 -16.92 9.89 -19.48
C ASN A 441 -17.13 9.47 -20.95
N ILE A 442 -16.92 8.19 -21.26
CA ILE A 442 -17.25 7.66 -22.58
C ILE A 442 -18.73 7.24 -22.64
N THR A 443 -19.39 7.51 -23.75
CA THR A 443 -20.75 7.00 -23.99
C THR A 443 -20.68 5.62 -24.61
N VAL A 444 -21.31 4.63 -23.98
CA VAL A 444 -21.42 3.26 -24.48
C VAL A 444 -22.88 2.89 -24.57
N SER A 445 -23.24 2.17 -25.64
CA SER A 445 -24.55 1.56 -25.86
C SER A 445 -24.46 0.04 -25.88
N GLY A 446 -25.55 -0.62 -25.46
CA GLY A 446 -25.66 -2.08 -25.57
C GLY A 446 -25.53 -2.53 -27.03
N GLY A 447 -24.59 -3.43 -27.28
CA GLY A 447 -24.23 -3.92 -28.61
C GLY A 447 -23.05 -3.20 -29.27
N ASP A 448 -22.51 -2.14 -28.65
CA ASP A 448 -21.25 -1.53 -29.12
C ASP A 448 -20.12 -2.55 -29.10
N VAL A 449 -19.15 -2.38 -30.01
CA VAL A 449 -17.98 -3.26 -30.09
C VAL A 449 -16.75 -2.51 -29.61
N ILE A 450 -16.13 -3.00 -28.54
CA ILE A 450 -14.81 -2.54 -28.09
C ILE A 450 -13.73 -3.39 -28.73
N ARG A 451 -12.64 -2.74 -29.12
CA ARG A 451 -11.44 -3.39 -29.67
C ARG A 451 -10.20 -2.72 -29.10
N ILE A 452 -9.30 -3.50 -28.53
CA ILE A 452 -8.00 -3.02 -28.05
C ILE A 452 -6.91 -3.62 -28.92
N GLU A 453 -6.09 -2.77 -29.51
CA GLU A 453 -4.88 -3.16 -30.24
C GLU A 453 -3.67 -2.93 -29.36
N GLY A 454 -2.83 -3.94 -29.15
CA GLY A 454 -1.53 -3.80 -28.50
C GLY A 454 -0.39 -4.04 -29.48
N THR A 455 0.55 -3.10 -29.52
CA THR A 455 1.78 -3.18 -30.29
C THR A 455 2.94 -3.43 -29.34
N PRO A 456 3.63 -4.59 -29.46
CA PRO A 456 4.73 -4.94 -28.58
C PRO A 456 5.97 -4.09 -28.86
N SER A 457 6.87 -4.01 -27.88
CA SER A 457 8.10 -3.24 -27.98
C SER A 457 9.23 -3.93 -27.20
N GLY A 458 10.38 -4.12 -27.84
CA GLY A 458 11.51 -4.81 -27.21
C GLY A 458 11.18 -6.27 -26.83
N GLU A 459 11.29 -6.59 -25.54
CA GLU A 459 10.89 -7.90 -25.00
C GLU A 459 9.49 -7.88 -24.37
N GLU A 460 8.86 -6.71 -24.26
CA GLU A 460 7.50 -6.58 -23.74
C GLU A 460 6.47 -6.93 -24.83
N LEU A 461 5.57 -7.86 -24.49
CA LEU A 461 4.59 -8.44 -25.41
C LEU A 461 3.19 -7.84 -25.23
N ALA A 462 3.11 -6.51 -25.00
CA ALA A 462 1.88 -5.73 -24.80
C ALA A 462 0.80 -6.43 -23.94
N PRO A 463 1.12 -6.89 -22.72
CA PRO A 463 0.24 -7.72 -21.91
C PRO A 463 -1.04 -6.98 -21.43
N LEU A 464 -2.21 -7.61 -21.52
CA LEU A 464 -3.50 -7.11 -21.02
C LEU A 464 -4.15 -8.10 -20.06
N ASP A 465 -4.82 -7.60 -19.02
CA ASP A 465 -5.53 -8.41 -18.01
C ASP A 465 -7.05 -8.39 -18.26
N TYR A 466 -7.66 -7.22 -18.14
CA TYR A 466 -9.10 -7.04 -18.32
C TYR A 466 -9.46 -5.59 -18.65
N ILE A 467 -10.73 -5.40 -19.00
CA ILE A 467 -11.36 -4.08 -19.04
C ILE A 467 -12.50 -4.00 -18.04
N SER A 468 -12.79 -2.80 -17.56
CA SER A 468 -13.96 -2.50 -16.74
C SER A 468 -14.70 -1.28 -17.28
N LEU A 469 -16.01 -1.41 -17.49
CA LEU A 469 -16.91 -0.32 -17.90
C LEU A 469 -17.71 0.16 -16.70
N LEU A 470 -17.11 1.08 -15.94
CA LEU A 470 -17.65 1.51 -14.65
C LEU A 470 -18.63 2.66 -14.83
N PRO A 471 -19.86 2.58 -14.29
CA PRO A 471 -20.71 3.76 -14.20
C PRO A 471 -19.99 4.88 -13.46
N LEU A 472 -20.30 6.13 -13.77
CA LEU A 472 -19.64 7.28 -13.13
C LEU A 472 -19.71 7.17 -11.59
N CYS A 473 -18.60 7.47 -10.94
CA CYS A 473 -18.40 7.38 -9.49
C CYS A 473 -18.43 5.96 -8.90
N VAL A 474 -18.45 4.90 -9.72
CA VAL A 474 -18.29 3.52 -9.25
C VAL A 474 -16.81 3.13 -9.30
N VAL A 475 -16.31 2.54 -8.22
CA VAL A 475 -15.00 1.88 -8.17
C VAL A 475 -15.20 0.39 -8.47
N ASP A 476 -14.28 -0.17 -9.26
CA ASP A 476 -14.28 -1.58 -9.74
C ASP A 476 -14.45 -2.61 -8.62
#